data_AF-A0A1E4X9Z7-F1
#
_entry.id   AF-A0A1E4X9Z7-F1
#
_cell.length_a   1.000
_cell.length_b   1.000
_cell.length_c   1.000
_cell.angle_alpha   90.00
_cell.angle_beta   90.00
_cell.angle_gamma   90.00
#
_symmetry.space_group_name_H-M   'P 1'
#
loop_
_entity.id
_entity.type
_entity.pdbx_description
1 polymer ?
#
loop_
_entity_poly.entity_id
_entity_poly.type
_entity_poly.pdbx_seq_one_letter_code
_entity_poly.pdbx_strand_id
1 'polypeptide(L)' 'MSQTVAEAQAALDAAKAAYLEELRRDSERGEGSHNQERRREERQNELQEKVWQCEQALKAAMLRQAGAANSA' A
#
# COMPACT_ATOMS: atom_id res chain seq x y z
N MET A 1 9.96 14.09 -11.09
CA MET A 1 9.34 13.27 -12.14
C MET A 1 7.99 12.82 -11.65
N SER A 2 6.94 12.91 -12.47
CA SER A 2 5.63 12.36 -12.10
C SER A 2 5.64 10.85 -12.28
N GLN A 3 5.20 10.10 -11.27
CA GLN A 3 5.02 8.65 -11.42
C GLN A 3 4.04 8.34 -12.55
N THR A 4 4.45 7.40 -13.40
CA THR A 4 3.61 6.78 -14.43
C THR A 4 2.57 5.86 -13.78
N VAL A 5 1.51 5.50 -14.52
CA VAL A 5 0.50 4.54 -14.07
C VAL A 5 1.15 3.19 -13.74
N ALA A 6 2.11 2.73 -14.56
CA ALA A 6 2.81 1.47 -14.34
C ALA A 6 3.63 1.48 -13.04
N GLU A 7 4.37 2.56 -12.76
CA GLU A 7 5.14 2.70 -11.52
C GLU A 7 4.22 2.79 -10.29
N ALA A 8 3.11 3.51 -10.39
CA ALA A 8 2.13 3.62 -9.31
C ALA A 8 1.44 2.28 -9.02
N GLN A 9 1.13 1.50 -10.06
CA GLN A 9 0.58 0.15 -9.93
C GLN A 9 1.58 -0.81 -9.27
N ALA A 10 2.84 -0.81 -9.72
CA ALA A 10 3.88 -1.64 -9.10
C ALA A 10 4.10 -1.29 -7.63
N ALA A 11 4.04 -0.01 -7.27
CA ALA A 11 4.12 0.44 -5.87
C ALA A 11 2.92 -0.05 -5.04
N LEU A 12 1.71 0.00 -5.60
CA LEU A 12 0.49 -0.50 -4.95
C LEU A 12 0.56 -2.01 -4.73
N ASP A 13 1.00 -2.78 -5.73
CA ASP A 13 1.13 -4.23 -5.63
C ASP A 13 2.16 -4.62 -4.57
N ALA A 14 3.29 -3.91 -4.50
CA ALA A 14 4.30 -4.11 -3.47
C ALA A 14 3.77 -3.77 -2.06
N ALA A 15 3.00 -2.69 -1.91
CA ALA A 15 2.39 -2.31 -0.64
C ALA A 15 1.36 -3.34 -0.17
N LYS A 16 0.51 -3.83 -1.08
CA LYS A 16 -0.49 -4.88 -0.80
C LYS A 16 0.19 -6.20 -0.42
N ALA A 17 1.23 -6.61 -1.15
CA ALA A 17 2.01 -7.80 -0.81
C ALA A 17 2.65 -7.71 0.58
N ALA A 18 3.21 -6.55 0.94
CA ALA A 18 3.80 -6.34 2.26
C ALA A 18 2.75 -6.38 3.39
N TYR A 19 1.56 -5.82 3.16
CA TYR A 19 0.46 -5.89 4.11
C TYR A 19 -0.06 -7.32 4.30
N LEU A 20 -0.31 -8.05 3.21
CA LEU A 20 -0.76 -9.44 3.25
C LEU A 20 0.26 -10.37 3.93
N GLU A 21 1.54 -10.18 3.67
CA GLU A 21 2.60 -10.94 4.32
C GLU A 21 2.64 -10.67 5.83
N GLU A 22 2.32 -9.45 6.27
CA GLU A 22 2.23 -9.18 7.72
C GLU A 22 1.03 -9.87 8.36
N LEU A 23 -0.14 -9.82 7.73
CA LEU A 23 -1.32 -10.53 8.22
C LEU A 23 -1.09 -12.04 8.27
N ARG A 24 -0.39 -12.60 7.27
CA ARG A 24 -0.02 -14.02 7.26
C ARG A 24 0.89 -14.35 8.45
N ARG A 25 1.95 -13.57 8.67
CA ARG A 25 2.86 -13.76 9.82
C ARG A 25 2.16 -13.65 11.15
N ASP A 26 1.18 -12.76 11.25
CA ASP A 26 0.40 -12.59 12.47
C ASP A 26 -0.52 -13.79 12.71
N SER A 27 -1.17 -14.29 11.65
CA SER A 27 -2.02 -15.49 11.73
C SER A 27 -1.27 -16.78 12.11
N GLU A 28 0.02 -16.85 11.78
CA GLU A 28 0.90 -17.98 12.10
C GLU A 28 1.56 -17.85 13.47
N ARG A 29 1.48 -16.68 14.12
CA ARG A 29 2.08 -16.43 15.43
C ARG A 29 1.08 -16.72 16.55
N GLY A 30 1.62 -17.30 17.62
CA GLY A 30 0.93 -17.35 18.90
C GLY A 30 0.85 -15.98 19.59
N GLU A 31 0.11 -15.96 20.71
CA GLU A 31 -0.05 -14.77 21.55
C GLU A 31 1.30 -14.18 21.96
N GLY A 32 1.43 -12.86 21.80
CA GLY A 32 2.59 -12.09 22.26
C GLY A 32 2.33 -11.41 23.59
N SER A 33 3.36 -10.76 24.13
CA SER A 33 3.11 -9.78 25.20
C SER A 33 2.31 -8.60 24.66
N HIS A 34 1.56 -7.89 25.53
CA HIS A 34 0.80 -6.69 25.15
C HIS A 34 1.63 -5.67 24.35
N ASN A 35 2.92 -5.50 24.68
CA ASN A 35 3.82 -4.60 23.96
C ASN A 35 4.20 -5.11 22.56
N GLN A 36 4.24 -6.42 22.35
CA GLN A 36 4.42 -6.99 21.01
C GLN A 36 3.16 -6.81 20.20
N GLU A 37 1.99 -7.04 20.78
CA GLU A 37 0.69 -6.88 20.11
C GLU A 37 0.48 -5.45 19.63
N ARG A 38 0.71 -4.45 20.49
CA ARG A 38 0.63 -3.03 20.10
C ARG A 38 1.56 -2.69 18.93
N ARG A 39 2.79 -3.20 18.91
CA ARG A 39 3.72 -2.96 17.80
C ARG A 39 3.26 -3.65 16.51
N ARG A 40 2.56 -4.78 16.59
CA ARG A 40 1.96 -5.44 15.43
C ARG A 40 0.82 -4.59 14.87
N GLU A 41 -0.08 -4.14 15.72
CA GLU A 41 -1.18 -3.25 15.33
C GLU A 41 -0.65 -1.96 14.68
N GLU A 42 0.35 -1.32 15.27
CA GLU A 42 1.01 -0.13 14.71
C GLU A 42 1.56 -0.41 13.31
N ARG A 43 2.25 -1.54 13.14
CA ARG A 43 2.82 -1.93 11.84
C ARG A 43 1.75 -2.27 10.81
N GLN A 44 0.67 -2.94 11.20
CA GLN A 44 -0.45 -3.23 10.31
C GLN A 44 -1.13 -1.94 9.85
N ASN A 45 -1.34 -0.98 10.76
CA ASN A 45 -1.89 0.33 10.45
C ASN A 45 -0.98 1.12 9.48
N GLU A 46 0.33 1.13 9.69
CA GLU A 46 1.31 1.77 8.78
C GLU A 46 1.27 1.17 7.37
N LEU A 47 1.18 -0.16 7.27
CA LEU A 47 1.09 -0.85 5.99
C LEU A 47 -0.24 -0.58 5.29
N GLN A 48 -1.35 -0.51 6.02
CA GLN A 48 -2.65 -0.17 5.48
C GLN A 48 -2.70 1.28 4.97
N GLU A 49 -2.15 2.22 5.73
CA GLU A 49 -2.01 3.62 5.32
C GLU A 49 -1.16 3.73 4.04
N LYS A 50 -0.05 2.98 3.97
CA LYS A 50 0.78 2.93 2.76
C LYS A 50 0.02 2.39 1.54
N VAL A 51 -0.81 1.36 1.71
CA VAL A 51 -1.68 0.86 0.64
C VAL A 51 -2.61 1.97 0.16
N TRP A 52 -3.29 2.66 1.08
CA TRP A 52 -4.20 3.76 0.74
C TRP A 52 -3.49 4.87 -0.03
N GLN A 53 -2.29 5.29 0.41
CA GLN A 53 -1.49 6.29 -0.30
C GLN A 53 -1.12 5.85 -1.72
N CYS A 54 -0.76 4.58 -1.92
CA CYS A 54 -0.48 4.05 -3.25
C CYS A 54 -1.72 4.03 -4.15
N GLU A 55 -2.90 3.74 -3.60
CA GLU A 55 -4.17 3.80 -4.35
C GLU A 55 -4.49 5.23 -4.79
N GLN A 56 -4.28 6.23 -3.92
CA GLN A 56 -4.45 7.64 -4.29
C GLN A 56 -3.43 8.06 -5.35
N ALA A 57 -2.18 7.61 -5.25
CA ALA A 57 -1.14 7.90 -6.23
C ALA A 57 -1.46 7.31 -7.61
N LEU A 58 -1.95 6.06 -7.65
CA LEU A 58 -2.41 5.40 -8.87
C LEU A 58 -3.58 6.14 -9.50
N LYS A 59 -4.61 6.48 -8.71
CA LYS A 59 -5.76 7.27 -9.18
C LYS A 59 -5.31 8.60 -9.79
N ALA A 60 -4.40 9.31 -9.12
CA ALA A 60 -3.85 10.56 -9.63
C ALA A 60 -3.05 10.37 -10.94
N ALA A 61 -2.29 9.28 -11.05
CA ALA A 61 -1.55 8.94 -12.28
C ALA A 61 -2.50 8.65 -13.45
N MET A 62 -3.57 7.90 -13.22
CA MET A 62 -4.57 7.59 -14.24
C MET A 62 -5.30 8.85 -14.72
N LEU A 63 -5.67 9.75 -13.81
CA LEU A 63 -6.31 11.02 -14.17
C LEU A 63 -5.38 11.90 -15.03
N ARG A 64 -4.08 11.97 -14.70
CA ARG A 64 -3.10 12.69 -15.52
C ARG A 64 -2.95 12.07 -16.91
N GLN A 65 -2.89 10.75 -17.00
CA GLN A 65 -2.78 10.05 -18.29
C GLN A 65 -4.02 10.29 -19.16
N ALA A 66 -5.22 10.23 -18.58
CA ALA A 66 -6.47 10.49 -19.29
C ALA A 66 -6.58 11.96 -19.75
N GLY A 67 -6.17 12.92 -18.90
CA GLY A 67 -6.12 14.34 -19.28
C GLY A 67 -5.13 14.63 -20.41
N ALA A 68 -3.97 13.96 -20.40
CA ALA A 68 -2.99 14.06 -21.48
C ALA A 68 -3.52 13.49 -22.80
N ALA A 69 -4.28 12.38 -22.76
CA ALA A 69 -4.87 11.77 -23.95
C ALA A 69 -5.99 12.61 -24.58
N ASN A 70 -6.71 13.42 -23.79
CA ASN A 70 -7.80 14.28 -24.28
C ASN A 70 -7.31 15.66 -24.79
N SER A 71 -6.02 15.94 -24.65
CA SER A 71 -5.40 17.22 -25.03
C SER A 71 -4.50 17.10 -26.27
N ALA A 72 -4.47 15.93 -26.91
CA ALA A 72 -3.70 15.59 -28.09
C ALA A 72 -4.63 15.29 -29.27
#